data_AF-A0A2S3ZR25-F1
#
_entry.id   AF-A0A2S3ZR25-F1
#
_cell.length_a   1.000
_cell.length_b   1.000
_cell.length_c   1.000
_cell.angle_alpha   90.00
_cell.angle_beta   90.00
_cell.angle_gamma   90.00
#
_symmetry.space_group_name_H-M   'P 1'
#
loop_
_entity.id
_entity.type
_entity.pdbx_description
1 polymer ?
#
loop_
_entity_poly.entity_id
_entity_poly.type
_entity_poly.pdbx_seq_one_letter_code
_entity_poly.pdbx_strand_id
1 'polypeptide(L)'
;VIADAALYLPLALLAGVSPTLVVLLVLCATFSEYAGVMGPLAGASRRYDGPMGKSDRAFAFGVLGTGVAFGLLNGSWVNGLLLVILALSLYTLYNRVRQGLAETR
;
A
#
# COMPACT_ATOMS: atom_id res chain seq x y z
N VAL A 1 8.98 -0.30 -2.60
CA VAL A 1 8.58 0.37 -3.86
C VAL A 1 8.69 -0.55 -5.06
N ILE A 2 9.88 -0.88 -5.60
CA ILE A 2 9.96 -1.75 -6.81
C ILE A 2 9.33 -3.13 -6.55
N ALA A 3 9.65 -3.76 -5.42
CA ALA A 3 9.04 -5.03 -5.03
C ALA A 3 7.51 -4.93 -4.86
N ASP A 4 6.99 -3.80 -4.37
CA ASP A 4 5.54 -3.58 -4.23
C ASP A 4 4.88 -3.51 -5.61
N ALA A 5 5.46 -2.75 -6.54
CA ALA A 5 4.96 -2.66 -7.92
C ALA A 5 4.97 -4.03 -8.61
N ALA A 6 6.07 -4.79 -8.47
CA ALA A 6 6.18 -6.14 -9.03
C ALA A 6 5.15 -7.11 -8.45
N LEU A 7 4.79 -6.95 -7.16
CA LEU A 7 3.80 -7.79 -6.49
C LEU A 7 2.36 -7.39 -6.84
N TYR A 8 2.09 -6.10 -7.06
CA TYR A 8 0.71 -5.60 -7.20
C TYR A 8 0.25 -5.58 -8.66
N LEU A 9 1.09 -5.09 -9.58
CA LEU A 9 0.72 -4.89 -10.99
C LEU A 9 0.16 -6.14 -11.68
N PRO A 10 0.67 -7.37 -11.45
CA PRO A 10 0.10 -8.56 -12.07
C PRO A 10 -1.39 -8.78 -11.75
N LEU A 11 -1.89 -8.30 -10.60
CA LEU A 11 -3.31 -8.41 -10.24
C LEU A 11 -4.22 -7.61 -11.19
N ALA A 12 -3.69 -6.57 -11.85
CA ALA A 12 -4.46 -5.78 -12.82
C ALA A 12 -4.82 -6.57 -14.08
N LEU A 13 -4.13 -7.69 -14.33
CA LEU A 13 -4.39 -8.58 -15.47
C LEU A 13 -5.46 -9.64 -15.17
N LEU A 14 -5.93 -9.73 -13.92
CA LEU A 14 -6.96 -10.69 -13.52
C LEU A 14 -8.34 -10.22 -13.99
N ALA A 15 -9.12 -11.15 -14.55
CA ALA A 15 -10.48 -10.88 -14.97
C ALA A 15 -11.36 -10.45 -13.78
N GLY A 16 -12.07 -9.35 -13.94
CA GLY A 16 -12.94 -8.79 -12.91
C GLY A 16 -12.23 -7.97 -11.82
N VAL A 17 -10.90 -7.82 -11.88
CA VAL A 17 -10.15 -6.91 -10.99
C VAL A 17 -10.02 -5.54 -11.66
N SER A 18 -10.20 -4.47 -10.89
CA SER A 18 -10.08 -3.09 -11.39
C SER A 18 -8.60 -2.69 -11.53
N PRO A 19 -8.10 -2.43 -12.75
CA PRO A 19 -6.72 -1.99 -12.95
C PRO A 19 -6.43 -0.66 -12.27
N THR A 20 -7.43 0.23 -12.21
CA THR A 20 -7.32 1.54 -11.56
C THR A 20 -7.01 1.40 -10.07
N LEU A 21 -7.66 0.47 -9.36
CA LEU A 21 -7.39 0.24 -7.94
C LEU A 21 -5.96 -0.25 -7.70
N VAL A 22 -5.48 -1.16 -8.54
CA VAL A 22 -4.11 -1.69 -8.45
C VAL A 22 -3.09 -0.56 -8.66
N VAL A 23 -3.28 0.29 -9.68
CA VAL A 23 -2.40 1.43 -9.94
C VAL A 23 -2.40 2.42 -8.77
N LEU A 24 -3.58 2.75 -8.23
CA LEU A 24 -3.69 3.63 -7.06
C LEU A 24 -2.94 3.07 -5.84
N LEU A 25 -2.97 1.75 -5.64
CA LEU A 25 -2.22 1.08 -4.57
C LEU A 25 -0.71 1.15 -4.77
N VAL A 26 -0.22 0.97 -6.00
CA VAL A 26 1.21 1.13 -6.32
C VAL A 26 1.67 2.57 -6.03
N LEU A 27 0.87 3.56 -6.44
CA LEU A 27 1.16 4.97 -6.16
C LEU A 27 1.13 5.25 -4.65
N CYS A 28 0.10 4.79 -3.92
CA CYS A 28 0.00 4.98 -2.48
C CYS A 28 1.16 4.31 -1.73
N ALA A 29 1.56 3.10 -2.10
CA ALA A 29 2.71 2.41 -1.52
C ALA A 29 4.00 3.20 -1.76
N THR A 30 4.18 3.73 -2.97
CA THR A 30 5.30 4.59 -3.33
C THR A 30 5.31 5.84 -2.44
N PHE A 31 4.23 6.60 -2.41
CA PHE A 31 4.14 7.82 -1.62
C PHE A 31 4.30 7.58 -0.12
N SER A 32 3.76 6.49 0.42
CA SER A 32 3.89 6.16 1.85
C SER A 32 5.34 5.87 2.25
N GLU A 33 6.10 5.17 1.39
CA GLU A 33 7.54 4.94 1.62
C GLU A 33 8.33 6.24 1.54
N TYR A 34 8.08 7.06 0.50
CA TYR A 34 8.76 8.34 0.35
C TYR A 34 8.45 9.31 1.49
N ALA A 35 7.20 9.40 1.95
CA ALA A 35 6.84 10.22 3.11
C ALA A 35 7.60 9.83 4.38
N GLY A 36 7.88 8.54 4.57
CA GLY A 36 8.70 8.07 5.70
C GLY A 36 10.18 8.45 5.56
N VAL A 37 10.74 8.31 4.35
CA VAL A 37 12.18 8.58 4.07
C VAL A 37 12.50 10.07 3.99
N MET A 38 11.54 10.92 3.60
CA MET A 38 11.74 12.36 3.49
C MET A 38 11.73 13.09 4.85
N GLY A 39 11.32 12.44 5.94
CA GLY A 39 11.29 13.03 7.29
C GLY A 39 12.61 13.72 7.68
N PRO A 40 13.77 13.03 7.60
CA PRO A 40 15.09 13.63 7.85
C PRO A 40 15.41 14.87 7.02
N LEU A 41 14.96 14.91 5.76
CA LEU A 41 15.18 16.08 4.88
C LEU A 41 14.30 17.27 5.29
N ALA A 42 13.20 17.02 5.99
CA ALA A 42 12.34 18.05 6.56
C ALA A 42 12.75 18.46 7.99
N GLY A 43 13.75 17.81 8.59
CA GLY A 43 14.15 18.03 9.99
C GLY A 43 13.42 17.15 11.02
N ALA A 44 12.61 16.19 10.58
CA ALA A 44 12.00 15.16 11.43
C ALA A 44 12.82 13.86 11.42
N SER A 45 12.58 12.96 12.37
CA SER A 45 13.05 11.58 12.27
C SER A 45 12.35 10.81 11.14
N ARG A 46 12.94 9.67 10.76
CA ARG A 46 12.35 8.76 9.79
C ARG A 46 11.06 8.16 10.36
N ARG A 47 9.95 8.31 9.65
CA ARG A 47 8.63 7.83 10.09
C ARG A 47 8.33 6.43 9.58
N TYR A 48 7.76 5.60 10.45
CA TYR A 48 7.32 4.24 10.13
C TYR A 48 5.84 4.01 10.42
N ASP A 49 5.15 5.03 10.91
CA ASP A 49 3.80 4.96 11.47
C ASP A 49 2.75 4.55 10.44
N GLY A 50 1.63 4.03 10.97
CA GLY A 50 0.44 3.63 10.23
C GLY A 50 0.20 2.11 10.26
N PRO A 51 -1.07 1.68 10.09
CA PRO A 51 -1.47 0.28 10.21
C PRO A 51 -1.10 -0.59 8.99
N MET A 52 -0.65 0.03 7.88
CA MET A 52 -0.35 -0.65 6.64
C MET A 52 1.04 -0.23 6.13
N GLY A 53 2.07 -0.69 6.85
CA GLY A 53 3.47 -0.48 6.54
C GLY A 53 3.97 -1.36 5.38
N LYS A 54 5.28 -1.32 5.12
CA LYS A 54 5.89 -2.08 4.00
C LYS A 54 5.68 -3.59 4.15
N SER A 55 5.99 -4.13 5.33
CA SER A 55 5.87 -5.55 5.61
C SER A 55 4.40 -6.01 5.63
N ASP A 56 3.51 -5.18 6.18
CA ASP A 56 2.07 -5.47 6.22
C ASP A 56 1.48 -5.57 4.82
N ARG A 57 1.84 -4.63 3.92
CA ARG A 57 1.42 -4.70 2.52
C ARG A 57 1.99 -5.93 1.83
N ALA A 58 3.27 -6.24 2.02
CA ALA A 58 3.88 -7.41 1.42
C ALA A 58 3.17 -8.71 1.87
N PHE A 59 2.84 -8.82 3.15
CA PHE A 59 2.07 -9.93 3.68
C PHE A 59 0.65 -9.99 3.10
N ALA A 60 -0.09 -8.86 3.12
CA ALA A 60 -1.46 -8.79 2.61
C ALA A 60 -1.55 -9.21 1.14
N PHE A 61 -0.64 -8.71 0.29
CA PHE A 61 -0.60 -9.08 -1.12
C PHE A 61 -0.08 -10.51 -1.35
N GLY A 62 0.81 -11.02 -0.49
CA GLY A 62 1.21 -12.44 -0.51
C GLY A 62 0.04 -13.38 -0.23
N VAL A 63 -0.75 -13.09 0.81
CA VAL A 63 -1.97 -13.85 1.14
C VAL A 63 -3.02 -13.74 0.03
N LEU A 64 -3.22 -12.53 -0.51
CA LEU A 64 -4.17 -12.29 -1.60
C LEU A 64 -3.77 -13.06 -2.87
N GLY A 65 -2.50 -13.00 -3.27
CA GLY A 65 -1.96 -13.74 -4.41
C GLY A 65 -2.09 -15.26 -4.22
N THR A 66 -1.87 -15.74 -3.00
CA THR A 66 -2.07 -17.16 -2.64
C THR A 66 -3.54 -17.57 -2.79
N GLY A 67 -4.47 -16.76 -2.25
CA GLY A 67 -5.91 -17.02 -2.39
C GLY A 67 -6.39 -17.02 -3.83
N VAL A 68 -5.83 -16.13 -4.68
CA VAL A 68 -6.10 -16.14 -6.12
C VAL A 68 -5.54 -17.40 -6.79
N ALA A 69 -4.31 -17.81 -6.46
CA ALA A 69 -3.67 -19.00 -7.04
C ALA A 69 -4.44 -20.30 -6.75
N PHE A 70 -5.05 -20.41 -5.57
CA PHE A 70 -5.91 -21.53 -5.20
C PHE A 70 -7.36 -21.40 -5.73
N GLY A 71 -7.69 -20.34 -6.47
CA GLY A 71 -9.04 -20.11 -7.00
C GLY A 71 -10.09 -19.79 -5.92
N LEU A 72 -9.67 -19.39 -4.72
CA LEU A 72 -10.56 -19.13 -3.58
C LEU A 72 -11.21 -17.74 -3.63
N LEU A 73 -10.63 -16.82 -4.41
CA LEU A 73 -11.05 -15.42 -4.48
C LEU A 73 -11.56 -15.09 -5.89
N ASN A 74 -12.80 -14.60 -5.97
CA ASN A 74 -13.33 -14.01 -7.20
C ASN A 74 -12.91 -12.54 -7.33
N GLY A 75 -13.11 -11.94 -8.53
CA GLY A 75 -12.73 -10.55 -8.80
C GLY A 75 -13.35 -9.53 -7.84
N SER A 76 -14.60 -9.73 -7.41
CA SER A 76 -15.28 -8.84 -6.46
C SER A 76 -14.63 -8.87 -5.07
N TRP A 77 -14.28 -10.06 -4.57
CA TRP A 77 -13.54 -10.21 -3.31
C TRP A 77 -12.17 -9.56 -3.38
N VAL A 78 -11.45 -9.76 -4.49
CA VAL A 78 -10.15 -9.10 -4.71
C VAL A 78 -10.32 -7.58 -4.69
N ASN A 79 -11.26 -7.01 -5.43
CA ASN A 79 -11.51 -5.57 -5.43
C ASN A 79 -11.88 -5.02 -4.04
N GLY A 80 -12.71 -5.74 -3.29
CA GLY A 80 -13.07 -5.38 -1.92
C GLY A 80 -11.85 -5.32 -1.00
N LEU A 81 -10.98 -6.33 -1.07
CA LEU A 81 -9.73 -6.35 -0.31
C LEU A 81 -8.77 -5.23 -0.75
N LEU A 82 -8.62 -4.99 -2.06
CA LEU A 82 -7.81 -3.89 -2.58
C LEU A 82 -8.31 -2.53 -2.06
N LEU A 83 -9.63 -2.31 -1.99
CA LEU A 83 -10.19 -1.08 -1.41
C LEU A 83 -9.84 -0.91 0.07
N VAL A 84 -9.92 -1.98 0.86
CA VAL A 84 -9.54 -1.93 2.28
C VAL A 84 -8.05 -1.63 2.43
N ILE A 85 -7.19 -2.31 1.66
CA ILE A 85 -5.73 -2.07 1.68
C ILE A 85 -5.41 -0.63 1.25
N LEU A 86 -6.15 -0.10 0.28
CA LEU A 86 -5.98 1.28 -0.21
C LEU A 86 -6.34 2.29 0.88
N ALA A 87 -7.48 2.12 1.55
CA ALA A 87 -7.89 2.98 2.64
C ALA A 87 -6.88 2.98 3.79
N LEU A 88 -6.38 1.79 4.18
CA LEU A 88 -5.36 1.68 5.21
C LEU A 88 -4.01 2.30 4.78
N SER A 89 -3.64 2.16 3.51
CA SER A 89 -2.42 2.78 2.96
C SER A 89 -2.51 4.30 2.93
N LEU A 90 -3.66 4.86 2.57
CA LEU A 90 -3.93 6.30 2.64
C LEU A 90 -3.85 6.81 4.08
N TYR A 91 -4.39 6.06 5.03
CA TYR A 91 -4.30 6.41 6.45
C TYR A 91 -2.85 6.37 6.97
N THR A 92 -2.06 5.37 6.56
CA THR A 92 -0.60 5.31 6.83
C THR A 92 0.10 6.55 6.28
N LEU A 93 -0.15 6.91 5.01
CA LEU A 93 0.42 8.09 4.37
C LEU A 93 0.10 9.36 5.17
N TYR A 94 -1.18 9.55 5.50
CA TYR A 94 -1.63 10.70 6.29
C TYR A 94 -0.93 10.78 7.64
N ASN A 95 -0.83 9.68 8.38
CA ASN A 95 -0.16 9.65 9.68
C ASN A 95 1.31 10.01 9.59
N ARG A 96 2.03 9.48 8.60
CA ARG A 96 3.46 9.78 8.38
C ARG A 96 3.68 11.26 8.09
N VAL A 97 2.88 11.84 7.20
CA VAL A 97 2.97 13.27 6.87
C VAL A 97 2.63 14.14 8.09
N ARG A 98 1.51 13.85 8.75
CA ARG A 98 1.05 14.62 9.92
C ARG A 98 2.07 14.62 11.04
N GLN A 99 2.66 13.47 11.37
CA GLN A 99 3.63 13.35 12.45
C GLN A 99 4.99 13.93 12.07
N GLY A 100 5.42 13.80 10.81
CA GLY A 100 6.63 14.48 10.33
C GLY A 100 6.51 16.01 10.44
N LEU A 101 5.36 16.57 10.11
CA LEU A 101 5.08 18.00 10.28
C LEU A 101 4.96 18.43 11.74
N ALA A 102 4.50 17.54 12.63
CA ALA A 102 4.38 17.83 14.06
C ALA A 102 5.74 17.81 14.78
N GLU A 103 6.69 17.00 14.31
CA GLU A 103 8.05 16.90 14.87
C GLU A 103 8.97 18.03 14.42
N THR A 104 8.66 18.66 13.28
CA THR A 104 9.43 19.79 12.70
C THR A 104 9.01 21.16 13.21
N ARG A 105 7.88 21.25 13.92
CA ARG A 105 7.40 22.45 14.60
C ARG A 105 7.94 22.52 16.03
#